data_AF-A0A962D6N4-F1
#
_entry.id   AF-A0A962D6N4-F1
#
_cell.length_a   1.000
_cell.length_b   1.000
_cell.length_c   1.000
_cell.angle_alpha   90.00
_cell.angle_beta   90.00
_cell.angle_gamma   90.00
#
_symmetry.space_group_name_H-M   'P 1'
#
loop_
_entity.id
_entity.type
_entity.pdbx_description
1 polymer ?
#
loop_
_entity_poly.entity_id
_entity_poly.type
_entity_poly.pdbx_seq_one_letter_code
_entity_poly.pdbx_strand_id
1 'polypeptide(L)'
;YGMIGYYVPHSIYPAGYHCNPRQPMPYASLAAQKNHYGLYLCAVYADNACDNERGDGGWFRQAWQSSGKKLDMGKGCVRFRKLDDVPLEVVAEAFRRISVADFVAQYEAARAAYKPTSRAEIQARAAARKA
;
A
#
# COMPACT_ATOMS: atom_id res chain seq x y z
N TYR A 1 -3.79 -0.68 16.86
CA TYR A 1 -3.93 0.38 15.84
C TYR A 1 -5.40 0.77 15.80
N GLY A 2 -5.83 1.86 16.46
CA GLY A 2 -7.25 2.25 16.59
C GLY A 2 -7.94 2.68 15.28
N MET A 3 -7.67 1.96 14.20
CA MET A 3 -8.17 2.13 12.84
C MET A 3 -8.97 0.87 12.49
N ILE A 4 -9.89 0.99 11.55
CA ILE A 4 -10.57 -0.20 11.00
C ILE A 4 -9.55 -0.91 10.11
N GLY A 5 -9.21 -2.15 10.44
CA GLY A 5 -8.19 -2.93 9.75
C GLY A 5 -8.75 -4.23 9.19
N TYR A 6 -8.38 -4.54 7.96
CA TYR A 6 -8.64 -5.81 7.29
C TYR A 6 -7.32 -6.53 7.11
N TYR A 7 -7.29 -7.81 7.46
CA TYR A 7 -6.07 -8.61 7.53
C TYR A 7 -6.25 -9.94 6.83
N VAL A 8 -5.15 -10.49 6.31
CA VAL A 8 -5.11 -11.88 5.85
C VAL A 8 -5.12 -12.80 7.07
N PRO A 9 -6.08 -13.75 7.16
CA PRO A 9 -6.16 -14.69 8.28
C PRO A 9 -4.89 -15.55 8.42
N HIS A 10 -4.54 -15.90 9.65
CA HIS A 10 -3.41 -16.80 9.95
C HIS A 10 -3.59 -18.21 9.37
N SER A 11 -4.83 -18.64 9.12
CA SER A 11 -5.09 -19.91 8.43
C SER A 11 -4.57 -19.91 6.98
N ILE A 12 -4.46 -18.74 6.35
CA ILE A 12 -3.92 -18.57 5.01
C ILE A 12 -2.42 -18.24 5.07
N TYR A 13 -2.00 -17.40 6.01
CA TYR A 13 -0.60 -16.97 6.14
C TYR A 13 -0.09 -17.10 7.60
N PRO A 14 0.44 -18.28 7.99
CA PRO A 14 0.84 -18.57 9.37
C PRO A 14 2.07 -17.79 9.85
N ALA A 15 2.98 -17.42 8.95
CA ALA A 15 4.23 -16.73 9.29
C ALA A 15 3.99 -15.33 9.89
N GLY A 16 2.85 -14.72 9.57
CA GLY A 16 2.46 -13.40 10.05
C GLY A 16 3.32 -12.27 9.48
N TYR A 17 2.92 -11.05 9.80
CA TYR A 17 3.57 -9.85 9.29
C TYR A 17 4.97 -9.68 9.88
N HIS A 18 5.97 -9.40 9.03
CA HIS A 18 7.37 -9.24 9.41
C HIS A 18 7.95 -10.44 10.19
N CYS A 19 7.58 -11.68 9.80
CA CYS A 19 7.92 -12.91 10.53
C CYS A 19 7.47 -12.91 11.99
N ASN A 20 6.41 -12.20 12.32
CA ASN A 20 5.77 -12.26 13.64
C ASN A 20 4.42 -12.98 13.53
N PRO A 21 4.33 -14.26 13.93
CA PRO A 21 3.10 -15.04 13.86
C PRO A 21 1.94 -14.49 14.71
N ARG A 22 2.21 -13.54 15.62
CA ARG A 22 1.17 -12.87 16.42
C ARG A 22 0.51 -11.70 15.68
N GLN A 23 1.10 -11.25 14.58
CA GLN A 23 0.60 -10.12 13.80
C GLN A 23 0.07 -10.62 12.47
N PRO A 24 -1.24 -10.50 12.19
CA PRO A 24 -1.77 -10.89 10.89
C PRO A 24 -1.33 -9.87 9.81
N MET A 25 -1.16 -10.34 8.58
CA MET A 25 -0.69 -9.49 7.49
C MET A 25 -1.76 -8.45 7.11
N PRO A 26 -1.45 -7.14 7.14
CA PRO A 26 -2.42 -6.10 6.80
C PRO A 26 -2.74 -6.12 5.31
N TYR A 27 -4.02 -6.06 4.99
CA TYR A 27 -4.51 -5.99 3.61
C TYR A 27 -5.04 -4.58 3.27
N ALA A 28 -5.87 -4.03 4.16
CA ALA A 28 -6.37 -2.69 4.04
C ALA A 28 -6.63 -2.07 5.40
N SER A 29 -6.63 -0.73 5.49
CA SER A 29 -7.13 -0.05 6.68
C SER A 29 -7.77 1.29 6.36
N LEU A 30 -8.70 1.71 7.22
CA LEU A 30 -9.36 3.00 7.18
C LEU A 30 -9.09 3.74 8.48
N ALA A 31 -8.52 4.93 8.37
CA ALA A 31 -8.10 5.75 9.49
C ALA A 31 -8.77 7.13 9.44
N ALA A 32 -9.23 7.62 10.58
CA ALA A 32 -9.56 9.02 10.77
C ALA A 32 -8.32 9.78 11.28
N GLN A 33 -7.80 10.70 10.48
CA GLN A 33 -6.71 11.60 10.84
C GLN A 33 -7.26 13.00 11.12
N LYS A 34 -6.48 13.85 11.79
CA LYS A 34 -6.92 15.21 12.20
C LYS A 34 -7.56 16.05 11.08
N ASN A 35 -7.07 15.90 9.84
CA ASN A 35 -7.46 16.75 8.70
C ASN A 35 -8.08 15.97 7.52
N HIS A 36 -8.05 14.64 7.54
CA HIS A 36 -8.49 13.79 6.43
C HIS A 36 -8.79 12.37 6.91
N TYR A 37 -9.49 11.60 6.08
CA TYR A 37 -9.56 10.15 6.18
C TYR A 37 -8.47 9.53 5.30
N GLY A 38 -7.80 8.51 5.83
CA GLY A 38 -6.77 7.75 5.13
C GLY A 38 -7.29 6.35 4.79
N LEU A 39 -7.34 6.03 3.50
CA LEU A 39 -7.56 4.67 3.02
C LEU A 39 -6.22 4.06 2.62
N TYR A 40 -5.83 3.00 3.31
CA TYR A 40 -4.62 2.23 3.04
C TYR A 40 -5.03 0.95 2.30
N LEU A 41 -4.53 0.76 1.09
CA LEU A 41 -4.78 -0.42 0.25
C LEU A 41 -3.45 -1.13 0.01
N CYS A 42 -2.99 -1.94 0.97
CA CYS A 42 -1.66 -2.55 0.91
C CYS A 42 -1.46 -3.40 -0.34
N ALA A 43 -2.51 -4.05 -0.84
CA ALA A 43 -2.45 -4.84 -2.08
C ALA A 43 -2.14 -3.98 -3.31
N VAL A 44 -2.73 -2.79 -3.43
CA VAL A 44 -2.46 -1.85 -4.54
C VAL A 44 -1.02 -1.34 -4.52
N TYR A 45 -0.40 -1.33 -3.34
CA TYR A 45 0.97 -0.88 -3.11
C TYR A 45 1.98 -2.03 -2.98
N ALA A 46 1.58 -3.27 -3.25
CA ALA A 46 2.42 -4.45 -3.02
C ALA A 46 3.48 -4.68 -4.11
N ASP A 47 3.28 -4.11 -5.29
CA ASP A 47 4.30 -4.11 -6.34
C ASP A 47 5.47 -3.20 -5.90
N ASN A 48 6.69 -3.73 -5.99
CA ASN A 48 7.93 -3.15 -5.45
C ASN A 48 8.36 -1.82 -6.11
N ALA A 49 7.50 -1.23 -6.93
CA ALA A 49 7.75 0.04 -7.57
C ALA A 49 7.48 1.17 -6.55
N CYS A 50 8.54 1.77 -6.03
CA CYS A 50 8.49 2.88 -5.06
C CYS A 50 7.71 4.12 -5.55
N ASP A 51 7.29 4.12 -6.81
CA ASP A 51 6.54 5.15 -7.52
C ASP A 51 5.02 4.83 -7.57
N ASN A 52 4.59 3.59 -7.30
CA ASN A 52 3.21 3.11 -7.53
C ASN A 52 2.73 3.41 -8.97
N GLU A 53 3.63 3.44 -9.95
CA GLU A 53 3.32 3.84 -11.34
C GLU A 53 3.08 2.63 -12.26
N ARG A 54 3.46 1.43 -11.82
CA ARG A 54 3.35 0.18 -12.58
C ARG A 54 2.41 -0.80 -11.88
N GLY A 55 2.06 -1.87 -12.58
CA GLY A 55 1.16 -2.91 -12.06
C GLY A 55 -0.21 -2.37 -11.65
N ASP A 56 -0.76 -2.87 -10.54
CA ASP A 56 -2.07 -2.46 -10.04
C ASP A 56 -2.09 -1.02 -9.50
N GLY A 57 -0.95 -0.50 -9.03
CA GLY A 57 -0.83 0.91 -8.64
C GLY A 57 -1.02 1.86 -9.83
N GLY A 58 -0.43 1.52 -10.98
CA GLY A 58 -0.61 2.26 -12.23
C GLY A 58 -2.07 2.24 -12.72
N TRP A 59 -2.67 1.05 -12.77
CA TRP A 59 -4.10 0.91 -13.10
C TRP A 59 -4.98 1.73 -12.16
N PHE A 60 -4.75 1.66 -10.85
CA PHE A 60 -5.57 2.35 -9.85
C PHE A 60 -5.53 3.87 -10.04
N ARG A 61 -4.35 4.44 -10.31
CA ARG A 61 -4.20 5.87 -10.62
C ARG A 61 -4.96 6.27 -11.89
N GLN A 62 -4.85 5.47 -12.96
CA GLN A 62 -5.54 5.73 -14.22
C GLN A 62 -7.06 5.63 -14.07
N ALA A 63 -7.55 4.60 -13.38
CA ALA A 63 -8.98 4.40 -13.12
C ALA A 63 -9.54 5.53 -12.23
N TRP A 64 -8.79 5.95 -11.21
CA TRP A 64 -9.18 7.08 -10.38
C TRP A 64 -9.26 8.39 -11.17
N GLN A 65 -8.26 8.67 -12.00
CA GLN A 65 -8.26 9.86 -12.86
C GLN A 65 -9.43 9.84 -13.86
N SER A 66 -9.75 8.67 -14.42
CA SER A 66 -10.87 8.48 -15.35
C SER A 66 -12.24 8.71 -14.70
N SER A 67 -12.33 8.60 -13.36
CA SER A 67 -13.55 8.94 -12.61
C SER A 67 -13.84 10.44 -12.53
N GLY A 68 -12.89 11.30 -12.95
CA GLY A 68 -12.97 12.75 -12.82
C GLY A 68 -12.72 13.29 -11.41
N LYS A 69 -12.48 12.41 -10.43
CA LYS A 69 -12.17 12.79 -9.04
C LYS A 69 -10.68 13.03 -8.86
N LYS A 70 -10.33 14.02 -8.04
CA LYS A 70 -8.92 14.32 -7.72
C LYS A 70 -8.35 13.20 -6.85
N LEU A 71 -7.24 12.62 -7.27
CA LEU A 71 -6.46 11.69 -6.46
C LEU A 71 -5.48 12.47 -5.57
N ASP A 72 -5.67 12.42 -4.26
CA ASP A 72 -4.67 12.84 -3.26
C ASP A 72 -4.12 11.58 -2.58
N MET A 73 -2.88 11.23 -2.87
CA MET A 73 -2.29 9.96 -2.44
C MET A 73 -0.84 10.16 -1.98
N GLY A 74 -0.49 9.57 -0.84
CA GLY A 74 0.88 9.41 -0.37
C GLY A 74 1.52 8.12 -0.91
N LYS A 75 2.66 7.71 -0.33
CA LYS A 75 3.32 6.45 -0.74
C LYS A 75 2.50 5.19 -0.46
N GLY A 76 1.58 5.23 0.50
CA GLY A 76 0.82 4.05 0.92
C GLY A 76 -0.60 4.35 1.41
N CYS A 77 -1.15 5.53 1.11
CA CYS A 77 -2.54 5.82 1.43
C CYS A 77 -3.15 6.85 0.48
N VAL A 78 -4.44 6.69 0.22
CA VAL A 78 -5.29 7.71 -0.38
C VAL A 78 -5.90 8.57 0.73
N ARG A 79 -5.92 9.89 0.52
CA ARG A 79 -6.43 10.88 1.46
C ARG A 79 -7.67 11.51 0.87
N PHE A 80 -8.73 11.59 1.67
CA PHE A 80 -10.00 12.21 1.27
C PHE A 80 -10.66 12.88 2.46
N ARG A 81 -11.58 13.82 2.23
CA ARG A 81 -12.34 14.51 3.29
C ARG A 81 -13.81 14.15 3.29
N LYS A 82 -14.38 13.82 2.12
CA LYS A 82 -15.76 13.37 1.96
C LYS A 82 -15.78 12.08 1.15
N LEU A 83 -16.78 11.24 1.40
CA LEU A 83 -16.96 10.00 0.64
C LEU A 83 -17.19 10.27 -0.86
N ASP A 84 -17.84 11.39 -1.18
CA ASP A 84 -18.09 11.82 -2.56
C ASP A 84 -16.79 12.09 -3.36
N ASP A 85 -15.66 12.32 -2.67
CA ASP A 85 -14.36 12.49 -3.31
C ASP A 85 -13.72 11.14 -3.71
N VAL A 86 -14.32 10.02 -3.31
CA VAL A 86 -13.81 8.67 -3.51
C VAL A 86 -14.63 7.95 -4.58
N PRO A 87 -14.02 7.50 -5.69
CA PRO A 87 -14.68 6.63 -6.65
C PRO A 87 -14.76 5.21 -6.07
N LEU A 88 -15.82 4.92 -5.32
CA LEU A 88 -15.99 3.66 -4.60
C LEU A 88 -15.94 2.42 -5.51
N GLU A 89 -16.41 2.52 -6.75
CA GLU A 89 -16.29 1.42 -7.73
C GLU A 89 -14.83 1.11 -8.08
N VAL A 90 -13.97 2.12 -8.21
CA VAL A 90 -12.53 1.92 -8.46
C VAL A 90 -11.88 1.26 -7.24
N VAL A 91 -12.27 1.67 -6.03
CA VAL A 91 -11.80 1.02 -4.79
C VAL A 91 -12.25 -0.43 -4.74
N ALA A 92 -13.54 -0.72 -4.98
CA ALA A 92 -14.08 -2.08 -4.99
C ALA A 92 -13.36 -2.96 -6.01
N GLU A 93 -13.13 -2.44 -7.21
CA GLU A 93 -12.39 -3.17 -8.25
C GLU A 93 -10.94 -3.44 -7.85
N ALA A 94 -10.28 -2.51 -7.15
CA ALA A 94 -8.95 -2.74 -6.60
C ALA A 94 -8.90 -3.94 -5.63
N PHE A 95 -9.96 -4.15 -4.83
CA PHE A 95 -10.08 -5.33 -3.97
C PHE A 95 -10.31 -6.64 -4.74
N ARG A 96 -10.93 -6.58 -5.93
CA ARG A 96 -11.21 -7.77 -6.75
C ARG A 96 -10.03 -8.22 -7.60
N ARG A 97 -9.18 -7.28 -8.02
CA ARG A 97 -8.06 -7.54 -8.94
C ARG A 97 -6.96 -8.40 -8.36
N ILE A 98 -6.74 -8.34 -7.05
CA ILE A 98 -5.64 -9.04 -6.39
C ILE A 98 -6.22 -10.11 -5.48
N SER A 99 -5.93 -11.38 -5.80
CA SER A 99 -6.29 -12.46 -4.90
C SER A 99 -5.43 -12.43 -3.65
N VAL A 100 -5.93 -12.97 -2.53
CA VAL A 100 -5.15 -13.06 -1.29
C VAL A 100 -3.86 -13.86 -1.50
N ALA A 101 -3.89 -14.88 -2.36
CA ALA A 101 -2.71 -15.69 -2.69
C ALA A 101 -1.65 -14.87 -3.43
N ASP A 102 -2.06 -14.07 -4.43
CA ASP A 102 -1.15 -13.20 -5.17
C ASP A 102 -0.55 -12.12 -4.27
N PHE A 103 -1.34 -11.56 -3.37
CA PHE A 103 -0.85 -10.58 -2.40
C PHE A 103 0.22 -11.18 -1.47
N VAL A 104 0.00 -12.39 -0.95
CA VAL A 104 1.01 -13.11 -0.13
C VAL A 104 2.28 -13.38 -0.94
N ALA A 105 2.14 -13.82 -2.19
CA ALA A 105 3.29 -14.09 -3.06
C ALA A 105 4.11 -12.83 -3.36
N GLN A 106 3.44 -11.72 -3.66
CA GLN A 106 4.09 -10.41 -3.87
C GLN A 106 4.82 -9.94 -2.62
N TYR A 107 4.20 -10.09 -1.44
CA TYR A 107 4.81 -9.74 -0.16
C TYR A 107 6.09 -10.54 0.11
N GLU A 108 6.07 -11.86 -0.07
CA GLU A 108 7.24 -12.70 0.13
C GLU A 108 8.35 -12.38 -0.87
N ALA A 109 8.01 -12.16 -2.14
CA ALA A 109 8.97 -11.76 -3.17
C ALA A 109 9.62 -10.41 -2.84
N ALA A 110 8.84 -9.41 -2.40
CA ALA A 110 9.33 -8.11 -1.96
C ALA A 110 10.32 -8.23 -0.80
N ARG A 111 10.00 -9.08 0.17
CA ARG A 111 10.88 -9.34 1.32
C ARG A 111 12.16 -10.06 0.94
N ALA A 112 12.08 -11.06 0.07
CA ALA A 112 13.26 -11.78 -0.41
C ALA A 112 14.18 -10.90 -1.25
N ALA A 113 13.61 -9.97 -2.03
CA ALA A 113 14.35 -9.02 -2.86
C ALA A 113 14.93 -7.84 -2.05
N TYR A 114 14.43 -7.57 -0.85
CA TYR A 114 14.85 -6.44 -0.04
C TYR A 114 16.33 -6.54 0.34
N LYS A 115 17.12 -5.57 -0.13
CA LYS A 115 18.51 -5.36 0.28
C LYS A 115 18.61 -4.08 1.10
N PRO A 116 19.03 -4.13 2.37
CA PRO A 116 19.20 -2.92 3.17
C PRO A 116 20.26 -2.04 2.52
N THR A 117 19.96 -0.75 2.37
CA THR A 117 20.96 0.22 1.91
C THR A 117 21.98 0.42 3.02
N SER A 118 23.27 0.28 2.71
CA SER A 118 24.33 0.44 3.69
C SER A 118 24.40 1.88 4.20
N ARG A 119 24.89 2.04 5.43
CA ARG A 119 25.09 3.38 6.03
C ARG A 119 25.99 4.27 5.15
N ALA A 120 26.99 3.68 4.51
CA ALA A 120 27.90 4.38 3.59
C ALA A 120 27.15 4.91 2.36
N GLU A 121 26.28 4.11 1.73
CA GLU A 121 25.45 4.55 0.60
C GLU A 121 24.45 5.64 1.01
N ILE A 122 23.86 5.55 2.21
CA ILE A 122 22.98 6.59 2.74
C ILE A 122 23.75 7.90 2.90
N GLN A 123 24.97 7.85 3.46
CA GLN A 123 25.82 9.02 3.66
C GLN A 123 26.26 9.64 2.33
N ALA A 124 26.62 8.83 1.33
CA ALA A 124 26.99 9.30 -0.01
C ALA A 124 25.81 10.01 -0.70
N ARG A 125 24.61 9.44 -0.66
CA ARG A 125 23.39 10.08 -1.22
C ARG A 125 23.04 11.39 -0.51
N ALA A 126 23.24 11.46 0.80
CA ALA A 126 23.00 12.67 1.57
C ALA A 126 24.01 13.78 1.26
N ALA A 127 25.29 13.44 1.05
CA ALA A 127 26.32 14.39 0.63
C ALA A 127 26.05 14.93 -0.78
N ALA A 128 25.68 14.06 -1.73
CA ALA A 128 25.36 14.44 -3.10
C ALA A 128 24.11 15.34 -3.23
N ARG A 129 23.19 15.33 -2.25
CA ARG A 129 22.02 16.23 -2.21
C ARG A 129 22.32 17.61 -1.62
N LYS A 130 23.46 17.78 -0.96
CA LYS A 130 23.89 19.03 -0.33
C LYS A 130 24.88 19.82 -1.18
N ALA A 131 25.53 19.17 -2.14
CA ALA A 131 26.31 19.80 -3.21
C ALA A 131 25.36 20.29 -4.32
#